data_AF-A0A2T3N1W7-F1
#
_entry.id   AF-A0A2T3N1W7-F1
#
_cell.length_a   1.000
_cell.length_b   1.000
_cell.length_c   1.000
_cell.angle_alpha   90.00
_cell.angle_beta   90.00
_cell.angle_gamma   90.00
#
_symmetry.space_group_name_H-M   'P 1'
#
loop_
_entity.id
_entity.type
_entity.pdbx_description
1 polymer ?
#
loop_
_entity_poly.entity_id
_entity_poly.type
_entity_poly.pdbx_seq_one_letter_code
_entity_poly.pdbx_strand_id
1 'polypeptide(L)'
;MGFEQLSHAERIVLIGLVRRGGSTSETFSYGFVTGDMSVFKGFYKNLHEAWGRLDASQQDAVIAARKVANIGCHCAEVDSAIVPERDDFVLDFARWKRKLMLAQLKAEWFEENPNGGMGENNEDLPENVLADHIESVDAEMMTYF
;
A
#
# COMPACT_ATOMS: atom_id res chain seq x y z
N MET A 1 -20.53 -18.08 -10.51
CA MET A 1 -19.45 -17.83 -11.48
C MET A 1 -18.23 -18.64 -11.03
N GLY A 2 -17.52 -19.28 -11.96
CA GLY A 2 -16.32 -20.08 -11.66
C GLY A 2 -15.04 -19.41 -12.17
N PHE A 3 -13.87 -19.85 -11.69
CA PHE A 3 -12.56 -19.29 -12.08
C PHE A 3 -12.29 -19.32 -13.60
N GLU A 4 -12.99 -20.18 -14.34
CA GLU A 4 -12.85 -20.28 -15.80
C GLU A 4 -13.36 -19.05 -16.56
N GLN A 5 -14.21 -18.22 -15.93
CA GLN A 5 -14.75 -17.00 -16.53
C GLN A 5 -13.85 -15.78 -16.33
N LEU A 6 -12.79 -15.91 -15.52
CA LEU A 6 -11.83 -14.83 -15.30
C LEU A 6 -10.93 -14.64 -16.52
N SER A 7 -10.73 -13.38 -16.88
CA SER A 7 -9.72 -12.94 -17.84
C SER A 7 -8.31 -13.37 -17.40
N HIS A 8 -7.38 -13.37 -18.35
CA HIS A 8 -5.99 -13.69 -18.05
C HIS A 8 -5.38 -12.74 -17.00
N ALA A 9 -5.72 -11.46 -17.04
CA ALA A 9 -5.26 -10.45 -16.09
C ALA A 9 -5.78 -10.68 -14.67
N GLU A 10 -7.07 -10.97 -14.52
CA GLU A 10 -7.67 -11.31 -13.21
C GLU A 10 -7.03 -12.56 -12.61
N ARG A 11 -6.74 -13.56 -13.47
CA ARG A 11 -6.01 -14.76 -13.04
C ARG A 11 -4.60 -14.43 -12.58
N ILE A 12 -3.86 -13.56 -13.28
CA ILE A 12 -2.51 -13.12 -12.88
C ILE A 12 -2.53 -12.45 -11.50
N VAL A 13 -3.50 -11.56 -11.25
CA VAL A 13 -3.62 -10.90 -9.94
C VAL A 13 -3.92 -11.92 -8.84
N LEU A 14 -4.86 -12.83 -9.06
CA LEU A 14 -5.18 -13.88 -8.08
C LEU A 14 -4.02 -14.85 -7.86
N ILE A 15 -3.30 -15.25 -8.91
CA ILE A 15 -2.11 -16.10 -8.79
C ILE A 15 -1.02 -15.36 -8.01
N GLY A 16 -0.79 -14.08 -8.30
CA GLY A 16 0.13 -13.22 -7.56
C GLY A 16 -0.23 -13.16 -6.07
N LEU A 17 -1.51 -12.99 -5.75
CA LEU A 17 -2.02 -12.97 -4.37
C LEU A 17 -1.80 -14.30 -3.62
N VAL A 18 -1.99 -15.43 -4.30
CA VAL A 18 -1.87 -16.76 -3.67
C VAL A 18 -0.41 -17.22 -3.56
N ARG A 19 0.39 -17.01 -4.61
CA ARG A 19 1.75 -17.59 -4.73
C ARG A 19 2.87 -16.62 -4.39
N ARG A 20 2.56 -15.33 -4.21
CA ARG A 20 3.56 -14.26 -4.02
C ARG A 20 4.54 -14.12 -5.20
N GLY A 21 4.14 -14.58 -6.40
CA GLY A 21 4.93 -14.49 -7.64
C GLY A 21 4.94 -15.77 -8.49
N GLY A 22 5.76 -15.69 -9.55
CA GLY A 22 5.91 -16.70 -10.61
C GLY A 22 6.29 -16.06 -11.94
N SER A 23 5.78 -14.85 -12.17
CA SER A 23 6.22 -13.90 -13.20
C SER A 23 6.39 -12.50 -12.61
N THR A 24 7.03 -11.58 -13.36
CA THR A 24 7.25 -10.20 -12.91
C THR A 24 5.95 -9.45 -12.64
N SER A 25 4.94 -9.64 -13.49
CA SER A 25 3.60 -9.03 -13.33
C SER A 25 2.87 -9.58 -12.11
N GLU A 26 2.95 -10.89 -11.83
CA GLU A 26 2.37 -11.48 -10.62
C GLU A 26 2.98 -10.88 -9.34
N THR A 27 4.30 -10.69 -9.32
CA THR A 27 5.02 -10.09 -8.18
C THR A 27 4.62 -8.63 -7.96
N PHE A 28 4.49 -7.83 -9.02
CA PHE A 28 4.05 -6.45 -8.90
C PHE A 28 2.58 -6.32 -8.51
N SER A 29 1.70 -7.11 -9.11
CA SER A 29 0.29 -7.17 -8.72
C SER A 29 0.12 -7.54 -7.24
N TYR A 30 0.89 -8.52 -6.75
CA TYR A 30 0.94 -8.85 -5.33
C TYR A 30 1.33 -7.64 -4.48
N GLY A 31 2.43 -6.95 -4.84
CA GLY A 31 2.91 -5.78 -4.12
C GLY A 31 1.90 -4.65 -4.06
N PHE A 32 1.30 -4.30 -5.20
CA PHE A 32 0.32 -3.22 -5.27
C PHE A 32 -0.99 -3.56 -4.56
N VAL A 33 -1.44 -4.81 -4.56
CA VAL A 33 -2.64 -5.19 -3.81
C VAL A 33 -2.37 -5.21 -2.31
N THR A 34 -1.27 -5.83 -1.87
CA THR A 34 -1.00 -6.06 -0.44
C THR A 34 -0.31 -4.89 0.27
N GLY A 35 0.37 -4.02 -0.46
CA GLY A 35 1.24 -3.01 0.14
C GLY A 35 2.58 -3.55 0.63
N ASP A 36 2.97 -4.76 0.21
CA ASP A 36 4.31 -5.29 0.47
C ASP A 36 5.34 -4.55 -0.39
N MET A 37 6.12 -3.68 0.25
CA MET A 37 7.09 -2.85 -0.45
C MET A 37 8.37 -3.61 -0.83
N SER A 38 8.63 -4.76 -0.20
CA SER A 38 9.85 -5.54 -0.45
C SER A 38 9.96 -6.01 -1.91
N VAL A 39 8.82 -6.19 -2.59
CA VAL A 39 8.78 -6.58 -4.01
C VAL A 39 9.35 -5.51 -4.94
N PHE A 40 9.37 -4.25 -4.50
CA PHE A 40 9.83 -3.07 -5.23
C PHE A 40 11.29 -2.72 -4.91
N LYS A 41 12.00 -3.50 -4.09
CA LYS A 41 13.44 -3.29 -3.85
C LYS A 41 14.29 -3.93 -4.97
N GLY A 42 15.30 -3.22 -5.45
CA GLY A 42 16.35 -3.75 -6.35
C GLY A 42 16.46 -3.05 -7.71
N PHE A 43 17.17 -3.71 -8.65
CA PHE A 43 17.78 -3.10 -9.84
C PHE A 43 16.86 -2.33 -10.83
N TYR A 44 15.53 -2.50 -10.82
CA TYR A 44 14.61 -1.91 -11.82
C TYR A 44 13.16 -1.80 -11.32
N LYS A 45 12.93 -1.24 -10.13
CA LYS A 45 11.65 -1.45 -9.42
C LYS A 45 11.13 -0.29 -8.56
N ASN A 46 11.33 0.98 -8.94
CA ASN A 46 10.54 2.03 -8.29
C ASN A 46 9.04 1.84 -8.63
N LEU A 47 8.14 2.47 -7.86
CA LEU A 47 6.70 2.21 -7.99
C LEU A 47 6.17 2.55 -9.40
N HIS A 48 6.68 3.60 -10.02
CA HIS A 48 6.27 4.02 -11.36
C HIS A 48 6.70 3.02 -12.44
N GLU A 49 7.94 2.55 -12.40
CA GLU A 49 8.44 1.53 -13.33
C GLU A 49 7.70 0.20 -13.15
N ALA A 50 7.43 -0.20 -11.91
CA ALA A 50 6.68 -1.42 -11.60
C ALA A 50 5.23 -1.34 -12.13
N TRP A 51 4.57 -0.19 -11.95
CA TRP A 51 3.22 0.04 -12.46
C TRP A 51 3.17 0.04 -13.99
N GLY A 52 4.12 0.73 -14.64
CA GLY A 52 4.21 0.80 -16.11
C GLY A 52 4.54 -0.54 -16.79
N ARG A 53 5.01 -1.54 -16.05
CA ARG A 53 5.24 -2.91 -16.54
C ARG A 53 3.99 -3.78 -16.53
N LEU A 54 2.94 -3.37 -15.81
CA LEU A 54 1.64 -4.03 -15.86
C LEU A 54 0.88 -3.55 -17.09
N ASP A 55 0.24 -4.47 -17.81
CA ASP A 55 -0.68 -4.08 -18.87
C ASP A 55 -1.95 -3.42 -18.28
N ALA A 56 -2.70 -2.69 -19.12
CA ALA A 56 -3.88 -1.96 -18.67
C ALA A 56 -4.91 -2.85 -17.95
N SER A 57 -5.08 -4.10 -18.38
CA SER A 57 -6.02 -5.03 -17.76
C SER A 57 -5.53 -5.56 -16.42
N GLN A 58 -4.22 -5.73 -16.24
CA GLN A 58 -3.61 -6.07 -14.95
C GLN A 58 -3.72 -4.90 -13.97
N GLN A 59 -3.49 -3.67 -14.44
CA GLN A 59 -3.67 -2.45 -13.65
C GLN A 59 -5.12 -2.33 -13.16
N ASP A 60 -6.09 -2.51 -14.05
CA ASP A 60 -7.52 -2.50 -13.70
C ASP A 60 -7.87 -3.61 -12.69
N ALA A 61 -7.29 -4.80 -12.85
CA ALA A 61 -7.51 -5.91 -11.93
C ALA A 61 -6.91 -5.66 -10.53
N VAL A 62 -5.75 -5.00 -10.43
CA VAL A 62 -5.17 -4.56 -9.14
C VAL A 62 -6.08 -3.54 -8.46
N ILE A 63 -6.56 -2.54 -9.19
CA ILE A 63 -7.48 -1.52 -8.68
C ILE A 63 -8.78 -2.17 -8.20
N ALA A 64 -9.36 -3.08 -9.00
CA ALA A 64 -10.57 -3.82 -8.65
C ALA A 64 -10.38 -4.67 -7.38
N ALA A 65 -9.26 -5.40 -7.28
CA ALA A 65 -8.95 -6.20 -6.09
C ALA A 65 -8.89 -5.34 -4.83
N ARG A 66 -8.25 -4.16 -4.91
CA ARG A 66 -8.18 -3.21 -3.79
C ARG A 66 -9.53 -2.61 -3.44
N LYS A 67 -10.35 -2.24 -4.44
CA LYS A 67 -11.71 -1.73 -4.24
C LYS A 67 -12.58 -2.77 -3.51
N VAL A 68 -12.56 -4.02 -3.97
CA VAL A 68 -13.32 -5.12 -3.35
C VAL A 68 -12.86 -5.42 -1.92
N ALA A 69 -11.54 -5.39 -1.68
CA ALA A 69 -10.98 -5.60 -0.34
C ALA A 69 -11.05 -4.36 0.56
N ASN A 70 -11.60 -3.24 0.08
CA ASN A 70 -11.66 -1.95 0.76
C ASN A 70 -10.27 -1.44 1.21
N ILE A 71 -9.24 -1.63 0.38
CA ILE A 71 -7.85 -1.25 0.66
C ILE A 71 -7.48 0.03 -0.11
N GLY A 72 -7.47 1.18 0.57
CA GLY A 72 -7.09 2.46 -0.04
C GLY A 72 -7.06 3.61 0.95
N CYS A 73 -6.96 4.83 0.45
CA CYS A 73 -7.03 6.02 1.29
C CYS A 73 -8.48 6.19 1.77
N HIS A 74 -8.73 5.97 3.05
CA HIS A 74 -10.01 6.34 3.64
C HIS A 74 -10.13 7.87 3.67
N CYS A 75 -11.23 8.39 3.15
CA CYS A 75 -11.69 9.72 3.48
C CYS A 75 -12.54 9.60 4.75
N ALA A 76 -12.32 10.46 5.74
CA ALA A 76 -13.09 10.43 6.99
C ALA A 76 -14.61 10.60 6.77
N GLU A 77 -15.02 11.10 5.59
CA GLU A 77 -16.41 11.34 5.21
C GLU A 77 -17.07 10.15 4.51
N VAL A 78 -16.30 9.13 4.10
CA VAL A 78 -16.81 7.99 3.33
C VAL A 78 -16.22 6.70 3.89
N ASP A 79 -17.07 5.80 4.40
CA ASP A 79 -16.67 4.48 4.93
C ASP A 79 -16.03 3.54 3.88
N SER A 80 -15.99 3.96 2.61
CA SER A 80 -15.31 3.25 1.52
C SER A 80 -13.94 3.85 1.21
N ALA A 81 -12.94 2.99 1.03
CA ALA A 81 -11.63 3.38 0.55
C ALA A 81 -11.72 4.06 -0.83
N ILE A 82 -11.10 5.24 -0.95
CA ILE A 82 -10.87 5.87 -2.25
C ILE A 82 -9.67 5.15 -2.87
N VAL A 83 -9.94 4.42 -3.96
CA VAL A 83 -8.92 3.85 -4.85
C VAL A 83 -9.01 4.62 -6.16
N PRO A 84 -7.98 5.38 -6.54
CA PRO A 84 -8.03 6.22 -7.72
C PRO A 84 -8.06 5.41 -9.02
N GLU A 85 -8.29 6.13 -10.09
CA GLU A 85 -8.13 5.66 -11.47
C GLU A 85 -6.65 5.41 -11.81
N ARG A 86 -6.42 4.75 -12.93
CA ARG A 86 -5.13 4.18 -13.36
C ARG A 86 -3.93 5.14 -13.31
N ASP A 87 -4.15 6.39 -13.70
CA ASP A 87 -3.07 7.37 -13.90
C ASP A 87 -2.56 7.95 -12.56
N ASP A 88 -3.43 8.03 -11.55
CA ASP A 88 -3.09 8.57 -10.22
C ASP A 88 -2.76 7.47 -9.19
N PHE A 89 -2.86 6.20 -9.60
CA PHE A 89 -2.76 5.05 -8.70
C PHE A 89 -1.47 5.00 -7.90
N VAL A 90 -0.31 5.22 -8.53
CA VAL A 90 1.00 5.11 -7.85
C VAL A 90 1.12 6.14 -6.72
N LEU A 91 0.69 7.38 -6.97
CA LEU A 91 0.80 8.46 -5.98
C LEU A 91 -0.12 8.20 -4.78
N ASP A 92 -1.35 7.75 -5.01
CA ASP A 92 -2.25 7.43 -3.90
C ASP A 92 -1.88 6.14 -3.18
N PHE A 93 -1.36 5.14 -3.89
CA PHE A 93 -0.79 3.96 -3.27
C PHE A 93 0.33 4.34 -2.31
N ALA A 94 1.23 5.24 -2.71
CA ALA A 94 2.31 5.74 -1.86
C ALA A 94 1.78 6.55 -0.67
N ARG A 95 0.78 7.42 -0.87
CA ARG A 95 0.12 8.16 0.23
C ARG A 95 -0.53 7.21 1.24
N TRP A 96 -1.25 6.20 0.76
CA TRP A 96 -1.86 5.17 1.59
C TRP A 96 -0.79 4.41 2.39
N LYS A 97 0.29 3.97 1.73
CA LYS A 97 1.35 3.22 2.39
C LYS A 97 2.07 4.07 3.45
N ARG A 98 2.34 5.35 3.15
CA ARG A 98 2.90 6.31 4.11
C ARG A 98 2.03 6.43 5.36
N LYS A 99 0.71 6.59 5.19
CA LYS A 99 -0.24 6.63 6.32
C LYS A 99 -0.21 5.35 7.15
N LEU A 100 -0.16 4.19 6.49
CA LEU A 100 -0.12 2.89 7.15
C LEU A 100 1.17 2.71 7.97
N MET A 101 2.33 3.02 7.39
CA MET A 101 3.62 2.94 8.08
C MET A 101 3.67 3.89 9.28
N LEU A 102 3.16 5.11 9.14
CA LEU A 102 3.08 6.04 10.25
C LEU A 102 2.17 5.50 11.36
N ALA A 103 0.98 4.98 11.02
CA ALA A 103 0.07 4.39 11.99
C ALA A 103 0.70 3.19 12.72
N GLN A 104 1.50 2.37 12.02
CA GLN A 104 2.22 1.26 12.62
C GLN A 104 3.27 1.74 13.63
N LEU A 105 4.11 2.72 13.27
CA LEU A 105 5.08 3.30 14.20
C LEU A 105 4.41 3.97 15.41
N LYS A 106 3.25 4.62 15.21
CA LYS A 106 2.45 5.14 16.33
C LYS A 106 2.03 4.02 17.27
N ALA A 107 1.49 2.93 16.74
CA ALA A 107 1.04 1.78 17.54
C ALA A 107 2.20 1.14 18.31
N GLU A 108 3.32 0.87 17.63
CA GLU A 108 4.54 0.31 18.23
C GLU A 108 5.05 1.20 19.39
N TRP A 109 5.08 2.52 19.19
CA TRP A 109 5.50 3.45 20.24
C TRP A 109 4.58 3.42 21.46
N PHE A 110 3.26 3.36 21.28
CA PHE A 110 2.30 3.27 22.38
C PHE A 110 2.38 1.93 23.13
N GLU A 111 2.69 0.84 22.43
CA GLU A 111 2.95 -0.47 23.05
C GLU A 111 4.20 -0.42 23.94
N GLU A 112 5.27 0.25 23.48
CA GLU A 112 6.52 0.42 24.24
C GLU A 112 6.40 1.48 25.35
N ASN A 113 5.50 2.46 25.19
CA ASN A 113 5.31 3.60 26.09
C ASN A 113 3.84 3.70 26.53
N PRO A 114 3.32 2.76 27.34
CA PRO A 114 1.91 2.71 27.71
C PRO A 114 1.44 3.92 28.52
N ASN A 115 2.35 4.69 29.12
CA ASN A 115 2.07 5.95 29.82
C ASN A 115 2.49 7.20 29.03
N GLY A 116 2.93 7.05 27.78
CA GLY A 116 3.49 8.11 26.96
C GLY A 116 2.47 9.14 26.48
N GLY A 117 1.17 8.87 26.62
CA GLY A 117 0.06 9.71 26.17
C GLY A 117 -0.44 10.76 27.18
N MET A 118 0.34 11.16 28.20
CA MET A 118 -0.12 12.11 29.25
C MET A 118 -0.30 13.58 28.78
N GLY A 119 -0.74 13.80 27.54
CA GLY A 119 -1.28 15.07 27.05
C GLY A 119 -2.82 15.09 27.11
N GLU A 120 -3.43 16.25 26.92
CA GLU A 120 -4.89 16.45 27.02
C GLU A 120 -5.71 15.57 26.05
N ASN A 121 -5.07 15.04 24.99
CA ASN A 121 -5.61 14.01 24.11
C ASN A 121 -4.70 12.78 24.16
N ASN A 122 -5.13 11.74 24.87
CA ASN A 122 -4.41 10.50 25.18
C ASN A 122 -4.07 9.61 23.96
N GLU A 123 -4.17 10.15 22.74
CA GLU A 123 -4.04 9.46 21.45
C GLU A 123 -2.95 10.07 20.55
N ASP A 124 -2.37 11.21 20.92
CA ASP A 124 -1.37 11.91 20.12
C ASP A 124 0.05 11.65 20.62
N LEU A 125 0.97 11.37 19.67
CA LEU A 125 2.39 11.25 19.96
C LEU A 125 2.97 12.61 20.36
N PRO A 126 4.00 12.64 21.25
CA PRO A 126 4.81 13.83 21.44
C PRO A 126 5.35 14.37 20.11
N GLU A 127 5.38 15.70 19.94
CA GLU A 127 5.73 16.34 18.65
C GLU A 127 7.09 15.90 18.09
N ASN A 128 8.09 15.74 18.96
CA ASN A 128 9.41 15.26 18.56
C ASN A 128 9.39 13.82 18.06
N VAL A 129 8.64 12.93 18.72
CA VAL A 129 8.49 11.53 18.30
C VAL A 129 7.73 11.44 16.98
N LEU A 130 6.69 12.26 16.82
CA LEU A 130 5.95 12.33 15.56
C LEU A 130 6.84 12.81 14.40
N ALA A 131 7.68 13.82 14.63
CA ALA A 131 8.63 14.32 13.64
C ALA A 131 9.63 13.22 13.23
N ASP A 132 10.21 12.51 14.20
CA ASP A 132 11.15 11.42 13.95
C ASP A 132 10.51 10.28 13.13
N HIS A 133 9.26 9.91 13.46
CA HIS A 133 8.51 8.91 12.68
C HIS A 133 8.21 9.38 11.26
N ILE A 134 7.84 10.65 11.06
CA ILE A 134 7.60 11.21 9.73
C ILE A 134 8.88 11.17 8.91
N GLU A 135 10.01 11.60 9.47
CA GLU A 135 11.32 11.58 8.79
C GLU A 135 11.73 10.16 8.41
N SER A 136 11.59 9.20 9.33
CA SER A 136 11.89 7.79 9.09
C SER A 136 11.04 7.19 7.96
N VAL A 137 9.73 7.45 7.96
CA VAL A 137 8.82 6.98 6.91
C VAL A 137 9.15 7.63 5.57
N ASP A 138 9.41 8.94 5.54
CA ASP A 138 9.74 9.65 4.31
C ASP A 138 11.06 9.15 3.72
N ALA A 139 12.07 8.89 4.56
CA ALA A 139 13.34 8.30 4.14
C ALA A 139 13.17 6.90 3.51
N GLU A 140 12.38 6.02 4.14
CA GLU A 140 12.08 4.69 3.58
C GLU A 140 11.27 4.81 2.27
N MET A 141 10.27 5.69 2.20
CA MET A 141 9.46 5.90 1.00
C MET A 141 10.28 6.40 -0.19
N MET A 142 11.27 7.27 0.04
CA MET A 142 12.18 7.77 -1.00
C MET A 142 13.01 6.67 -1.66
N THR A 143 13.16 5.50 -1.03
CA THR A 143 13.86 4.37 -1.67
C THR A 143 13.07 3.72 -2.82
N TYR A 144 11.80 4.09 -2.98
CA TYR A 144 10.89 3.53 -3.99
C TYR A 144 10.43 4.53 -5.05
N PHE A 145 11.03 5.72 -5.10
CA PHE A 145 10.79 6.77 -6.10
C PHE A 145 12.03 7.04 -6.94
#